data_AF-A0A7T5R5W8-F1
#
_entry.id   AF-A0A7T5R5W8-F1
#
_cell.length_a   1.000
_cell.length_b   1.000
_cell.length_c   1.000
_cell.angle_alpha   90.00
_cell.angle_beta   90.00
_cell.angle_gamma   90.00
#
_symmetry.space_group_name_H-M   'P 1'
#
loop_
_entity.id
_entity.type
_entity.pdbx_description
1 polymer ?
#
loop_
_entity_poly.entity_id
_entity_poly.type
_entity_poly.pdbx_seq_one_letter_code
_entity_poly.pdbx_strand_id
1 'polypeptide(L)'
;MQPSIKIILSAVLILGALSFAAFYYFAIAPLSQPSDEGRPRAESLTEAMQKQLAGDRTGAYQSAQRQIAEGGTEEDTVLAKITAANSLFQIATTTEGRIAAMRILANAYSEGQSPQSKALVLNALVWTLIFNANTEPVTLAAFGFNEFQPFAVEGANGKSFQNLLKQSISLAPTRRAYYMRAVVASRELERNFAPDSAKLLSAASSDSVREIAQNILKFIEQGDALARAAPLDSGIEELDDITEAQNQIYRGLALSAVALVDSSQLSSALGAFQAVLDTARSGEPTVAVNVMAAYAHLYAGRIAAAVGGSANTAVARSHLADFAASAEASPKDYVKIYEMFQWLRGGASIPASEQAESRQYRLYQTYSSLAALSPDFKNFLASVGWQFE
;
A
#
# COMPACT_ATOMS: atom_id res chain seq x y z
N MET A 1 32.21 -15.74 18.81
CA MET A 1 30.77 -15.41 18.85
C MET A 1 30.51 -14.33 17.82
N GLN A 2 29.73 -14.65 16.78
CA GLN A 2 29.67 -13.83 15.56
C GLN A 2 28.73 -12.61 15.71
N PRO A 3 29.12 -11.44 15.17
CA PRO A 3 28.29 -10.23 15.12
C PRO A 3 27.11 -10.30 14.13
N SER A 4 26.94 -11.42 13.42
CA SER A 4 25.88 -11.67 12.42
C SER A 4 24.47 -11.82 13.01
N ILE A 5 24.33 -12.14 14.29
CA ILE A 5 23.01 -12.28 14.95
C ILE A 5 22.36 -10.92 15.27
N LYS A 6 23.15 -9.86 15.48
CA LYS A 6 22.63 -8.50 15.73
C LYS A 6 22.20 -7.78 14.45
N ILE A 7 22.60 -8.26 13.28
CA ILE A 7 22.25 -7.67 11.98
C ILE A 7 20.91 -8.21 11.46
N ILE A 8 20.56 -9.45 11.81
CA ILE A 8 19.28 -10.08 11.46
C ILE A 8 18.12 -9.53 12.30
N LEU A 9 18.38 -9.13 13.56
CA LEU A 9 17.37 -8.62 14.50
C LEU A 9 16.87 -7.20 14.20
N SER A 10 17.62 -6.37 13.48
CA SER A 10 17.17 -5.01 13.13
C SER A 10 16.51 -4.93 11.75
N ALA A 11 16.60 -5.99 10.92
CA ALA A 11 15.97 -6.08 9.59
C ALA A 11 14.44 -6.31 9.61
N VAL A 12 13.88 -6.43 10.82
CA VAL A 12 12.50 -6.86 11.07
C VAL A 12 11.60 -5.68 11.45
N LEU A 13 12.16 -4.61 12.01
CA LEU A 13 11.46 -3.55 12.77
C LEU A 13 10.52 -2.62 11.97
N ILE A 14 10.47 -2.71 10.64
CA ILE A 14 10.12 -1.53 9.86
C ILE A 14 8.94 -1.72 8.91
N LEU A 15 8.68 -2.95 8.51
CA LEU A 15 7.54 -3.24 7.66
C LEU A 15 6.22 -3.08 8.40
N GLY A 16 6.30 -3.01 9.73
CA GLY A 16 5.24 -3.05 10.70
C GLY A 16 4.01 -2.22 10.42
N ALA A 17 4.26 -1.00 10.01
CA ALA A 17 3.30 0.05 10.18
C ALA A 17 2.45 0.38 8.96
N LEU A 18 2.94 0.06 7.76
CA LEU A 18 2.16 0.22 6.52
C LEU A 18 0.88 -0.65 6.50
N SER A 19 0.67 -1.55 7.46
CA SER A 19 -0.44 -2.51 7.53
C SER A 19 -1.47 -2.21 8.62
N PHE A 20 -1.06 -1.60 9.73
CA PHE A 20 -1.81 -1.62 10.99
C PHE A 20 -2.68 -0.38 11.19
N ALA A 21 -2.15 0.76 10.80
CA ALA A 21 -2.86 2.02 10.87
C ALA A 21 -4.05 2.06 9.95
N ALA A 22 -3.93 1.31 8.86
CA ALA A 22 -5.09 0.99 8.10
C ALA A 22 -6.25 0.44 8.90
N PHE A 23 -5.94 -0.49 9.75
CA PHE A 23 -6.83 -1.48 10.24
C PHE A 23 -7.48 -1.11 11.58
N TYR A 24 -6.83 -0.31 12.43
CA TYR A 24 -7.42 0.14 13.71
C TYR A 24 -8.57 1.13 13.55
N TYR A 25 -8.42 2.14 12.69
CA TYR A 25 -9.45 3.16 12.49
C TYR A 25 -10.64 2.68 11.68
N PHE A 26 -10.39 1.66 10.87
CA PHE A 26 -11.36 0.93 10.09
C PHE A 26 -12.43 0.23 10.95
N ALA A 27 -12.02 -0.21 12.14
CA ALA A 27 -12.89 -0.85 13.12
C ALA A 27 -13.59 0.19 14.01
N ILE A 28 -12.86 1.20 14.53
CA ILE A 28 -13.38 2.10 15.57
C ILE A 28 -14.18 3.30 15.03
N ALA A 29 -13.87 3.84 13.86
CA ALA A 29 -14.50 5.10 13.42
C ALA A 29 -16.00 5.02 13.14
N PRO A 30 -16.53 3.92 12.55
CA PRO A 30 -17.99 3.72 12.48
C PRO A 30 -18.62 3.33 13.84
N LEU A 31 -17.80 2.99 14.85
CA LEU A 31 -18.22 2.65 16.21
C LEU A 31 -18.24 3.85 17.17
N SER A 32 -18.07 5.07 16.63
CA SER A 32 -18.39 6.31 17.37
C SER A 32 -19.90 6.61 17.39
N GLN A 33 -20.76 5.63 17.06
CA GLN A 33 -22.08 5.53 17.66
C GLN A 33 -21.96 4.72 18.96
N PRO A 34 -22.54 5.19 20.08
CA PRO A 34 -22.30 4.63 21.40
C PRO A 34 -22.86 3.21 21.48
N SER A 35 -22.02 2.22 21.20
CA SER A 35 -22.25 0.83 21.64
C SER A 35 -21.19 0.51 22.68
N ASP A 36 -21.65 0.44 23.93
CA ASP A 36 -20.95 0.04 25.15
C ASP A 36 -19.61 0.75 25.43
N GLU A 37 -19.72 1.82 26.21
CA GLU A 37 -18.64 2.53 26.89
C GLU A 37 -17.57 1.57 27.47
N GLY A 38 -16.32 1.76 27.05
CA GLY A 38 -15.16 1.59 27.94
C GLY A 38 -14.64 0.17 28.20
N ARG A 39 -14.94 -0.85 27.38
CA ARG A 39 -14.21 -2.11 27.51
C ARG A 39 -12.79 -1.99 26.94
N PRO A 40 -11.74 -2.24 27.75
CA PRO A 40 -10.39 -2.34 27.23
C PRO A 40 -10.33 -3.52 26.25
N ARG A 41 -9.71 -3.29 25.09
CA ARG A 41 -9.38 -4.37 24.16
C ARG A 41 -8.55 -5.42 24.88
N ALA A 42 -8.69 -6.66 24.45
CA ALA A 42 -7.87 -7.74 24.99
C ALA A 42 -6.37 -7.41 24.82
N GLU A 43 -5.61 -7.67 25.89
CA GLU A 43 -4.19 -7.33 25.95
C GLU A 43 -3.39 -8.05 24.85
N SER A 44 -3.76 -9.27 24.48
CA SER A 44 -3.10 -10.05 23.43
C SER A 44 -3.33 -9.50 22.03
N LEU A 45 -4.51 -8.91 21.74
CA LEU A 45 -4.75 -8.16 20.51
C LEU A 45 -3.91 -6.89 20.47
N THR A 46 -3.88 -6.12 21.56
CA THR A 46 -3.07 -4.90 21.67
C THR A 46 -1.58 -5.22 21.53
N GLU A 47 -1.10 -6.29 22.17
CA GLU A 47 0.27 -6.82 22.04
C GLU A 47 0.57 -7.23 20.59
N ALA A 48 -0.35 -7.96 19.93
CA ALA A 48 -0.18 -8.35 18.53
C ALA A 48 -0.01 -7.13 17.62
N MET A 49 -0.80 -6.09 17.86
CA MET A 49 -0.82 -4.85 17.11
C MET A 49 0.43 -4.00 17.35
N GLN A 50 0.89 -3.89 18.60
CA GLN A 50 2.16 -3.23 18.94
C GLN A 50 3.37 -3.96 18.36
N LYS A 51 3.40 -5.29 18.43
CA LYS A 51 4.44 -6.10 17.76
C LYS A 51 4.37 -5.95 16.26
N GLN A 52 3.16 -5.89 15.71
CA GLN A 52 2.95 -5.63 14.30
C GLN A 52 3.57 -4.28 13.93
N LEU A 53 3.31 -3.20 14.68
CA LEU A 53 3.87 -1.86 14.53
C LEU A 53 5.40 -1.82 14.61
N ALA A 54 5.94 -2.46 15.64
CA ALA A 54 7.38 -2.59 15.86
C ALA A 54 8.05 -3.54 14.86
N GLY A 55 7.33 -4.02 13.85
CA GLY A 55 7.84 -4.90 12.80
C GLY A 55 8.10 -6.34 13.23
N ASP A 56 7.92 -6.71 14.50
CA ASP A 56 7.97 -8.08 14.99
C ASP A 56 6.80 -8.90 14.45
N ARG A 57 6.87 -9.30 13.18
CA ARG A 57 5.81 -10.01 12.46
C ARG A 57 5.60 -11.42 13.00
N THR A 58 6.67 -12.07 13.46
CA THR A 58 6.56 -13.39 14.08
C THR A 58 5.82 -13.30 15.41
N GLY A 59 6.20 -12.35 16.27
CA GLY A 59 5.51 -12.11 17.53
C GLY A 59 4.10 -11.56 17.35
N ALA A 60 3.85 -10.73 16.33
CA ALA A 60 2.52 -10.25 15.94
C ALA A 60 1.62 -11.40 15.51
N TYR A 61 2.11 -12.29 14.64
CA TYR A 61 1.39 -13.50 14.24
C TYR A 61 1.06 -14.37 15.45
N GLN A 62 2.04 -14.64 16.32
CA GLN A 62 1.84 -15.45 17.52
C GLN A 62 0.83 -14.85 18.50
N SER A 63 0.92 -13.54 18.74
CA SER A 63 0.01 -12.85 19.68
C SER A 63 -1.40 -12.74 19.09
N ALA A 64 -1.52 -12.56 17.77
CA ALA A 64 -2.82 -12.61 17.08
C ALA A 64 -3.44 -14.02 17.10
N GLN A 65 -2.63 -15.07 16.91
CA GLN A 65 -3.12 -16.46 17.08
C GLN A 65 -3.57 -16.72 18.52
N ARG A 66 -2.88 -16.15 19.51
CA ARG A 66 -3.31 -16.22 20.92
C ARG A 66 -4.67 -15.56 21.12
N GLN A 67 -4.86 -14.33 20.61
CA GLN A 67 -6.16 -13.65 20.65
C GLN A 67 -7.27 -14.47 19.99
N ILE A 68 -7.01 -15.09 18.84
CA ILE A 68 -8.00 -15.95 18.15
C ILE A 68 -8.39 -17.14 19.03
N ALA A 69 -7.44 -17.74 19.74
CA ALA A 69 -7.67 -18.87 20.61
C ALA A 69 -8.39 -18.49 21.93
N GLU A 70 -8.08 -17.31 22.48
CA GLU A 70 -8.74 -16.76 23.67
C GLU A 70 -10.20 -16.36 23.38
N GLY A 71 -10.51 -16.06 22.10
CA GLY A 71 -11.80 -15.55 21.69
C GLY A 71 -11.99 -14.08 22.11
N GLY A 72 -13.19 -13.56 21.94
CA GLY A 72 -13.47 -12.16 22.23
C GLY A 72 -14.73 -11.70 21.50
N THR A 73 -14.83 -10.40 21.28
CA THR A 73 -15.85 -9.87 20.39
C THR A 73 -15.62 -10.37 18.96
N GLU A 74 -16.66 -10.35 18.13
CA GLU A 74 -16.52 -10.64 16.70
C GLU A 74 -15.46 -9.73 16.07
N GLU A 75 -15.50 -8.44 16.42
CA GLU A 75 -14.55 -7.44 15.94
C GLU A 75 -13.12 -7.83 16.33
N ASP A 76 -12.83 -8.02 17.61
CA ASP A 76 -11.48 -8.38 18.07
C ASP A 76 -10.96 -9.66 17.40
N THR A 77 -11.84 -10.62 17.15
CA THR A 77 -11.49 -11.89 16.49
C THR A 77 -11.18 -11.68 15.00
N VAL A 78 -12.01 -10.93 14.28
CA VAL A 78 -11.77 -10.56 12.87
C VAL A 78 -10.49 -9.75 12.76
N LEU A 79 -10.27 -8.84 13.70
CA LEU A 79 -9.07 -8.05 13.78
C LEU A 79 -7.83 -8.94 13.97
N ALA A 80 -7.85 -9.83 14.95
CA ALA A 80 -6.75 -10.76 15.17
C ALA A 80 -6.46 -11.62 13.92
N LYS A 81 -7.49 -12.09 13.20
CA LYS A 81 -7.31 -12.84 11.96
C LYS A 81 -6.66 -12.04 10.85
N ILE A 82 -7.07 -10.79 10.64
CA ILE A 82 -6.42 -9.90 9.65
C ILE A 82 -4.96 -9.65 10.04
N THR A 83 -4.69 -9.38 11.32
CA THR A 83 -3.32 -9.20 11.84
C THR A 83 -2.45 -10.43 11.61
N ALA A 84 -2.99 -11.61 11.92
CA ALA A 84 -2.34 -12.88 11.68
C ALA A 84 -2.09 -13.12 10.19
N ALA A 85 -3.09 -12.89 9.33
CA ALA A 85 -2.94 -13.05 7.88
C ALA A 85 -1.86 -12.12 7.31
N ASN A 86 -1.92 -10.82 7.62
CA ASN A 86 -0.95 -9.85 7.16
C ASN A 86 0.47 -10.19 7.63
N SER A 87 0.61 -10.59 8.89
CA SER A 87 1.91 -10.96 9.47
C SER A 87 2.46 -12.25 8.84
N LEU A 88 1.61 -13.29 8.70
CA LEU A 88 1.97 -14.53 8.04
C LEU A 88 2.40 -14.31 6.59
N PHE A 89 1.66 -13.48 5.85
CA PHE A 89 1.97 -13.16 4.46
C PHE A 89 3.36 -12.52 4.31
N GLN A 90 3.72 -11.64 5.25
CA GLN A 90 4.99 -10.92 5.25
C GLN A 90 6.19 -11.82 5.62
N ILE A 91 6.03 -12.74 6.58
CA ILE A 91 7.09 -13.67 7.00
C ILE A 91 7.20 -14.90 6.09
N ALA A 92 6.16 -15.22 5.33
CA ALA A 92 6.15 -16.37 4.45
C ALA A 92 7.16 -16.22 3.30
N THR A 93 8.11 -17.14 3.25
CA THR A 93 9.11 -17.25 2.18
C THR A 93 8.62 -18.10 1.00
N THR A 94 7.52 -18.85 1.16
CA THR A 94 6.94 -19.71 0.13
C THR A 94 5.58 -19.21 -0.34
N THR A 95 5.20 -19.59 -1.56
CA THR A 95 3.88 -19.31 -2.14
C THR A 95 2.77 -19.92 -1.28
N GLU A 96 2.98 -21.16 -0.79
CA GLU A 96 2.02 -21.89 0.03
C GLU A 96 1.77 -21.16 1.36
N GLY A 97 2.81 -20.62 1.99
CA GLY A 97 2.66 -19.82 3.21
C GLY A 97 1.86 -18.53 2.98
N ARG A 98 2.04 -17.89 1.81
CA ARG A 98 1.26 -16.72 1.41
C ARG A 98 -0.19 -17.07 1.09
N ILE A 99 -0.45 -18.22 0.48
CA ILE A 99 -1.82 -18.73 0.25
C ILE A 99 -2.48 -19.06 1.60
N ALA A 100 -1.75 -19.59 2.57
CA ALA A 100 -2.26 -19.85 3.92
C ALA A 100 -2.73 -18.56 4.61
N ALA A 101 -2.01 -17.45 4.44
CA ALA A 101 -2.46 -16.14 4.90
C ALA A 101 -3.79 -15.70 4.24
N MET A 102 -3.95 -15.93 2.93
CA MET A 102 -5.20 -15.62 2.24
C MET A 102 -6.37 -16.49 2.73
N ARG A 103 -6.10 -17.75 3.11
CA ARG A 103 -7.10 -18.63 3.72
C ARG A 103 -7.58 -18.12 5.09
N ILE A 104 -6.69 -17.54 5.89
CA ILE A 104 -7.09 -16.89 7.16
C ILE A 104 -8.08 -15.75 6.89
N LEU A 105 -7.85 -14.94 5.84
CA LEU A 105 -8.79 -13.88 5.44
C LEU A 105 -10.11 -14.46 4.92
N ALA A 106 -10.09 -15.51 4.09
CA ALA A 106 -11.31 -16.17 3.62
C ALA A 106 -12.17 -16.65 4.80
N ASN A 107 -11.55 -17.32 5.77
CA ASN A 107 -12.23 -17.76 6.99
C ASN A 107 -12.78 -16.57 7.79
N ALA A 108 -12.01 -15.49 7.95
CA ALA A 108 -12.48 -14.28 8.63
C ALA A 108 -13.70 -13.64 7.94
N TYR A 109 -13.74 -13.65 6.60
CA TYR A 109 -14.87 -13.13 5.83
C TYR A 109 -16.13 -14.00 6.00
N SER A 110 -15.95 -15.32 5.97
CA SER A 110 -17.04 -16.30 6.13
C SER A 110 -17.65 -16.27 7.54
N GLU A 111 -16.80 -16.15 8.56
CA GLU A 111 -17.20 -16.13 9.96
C GLU A 111 -17.72 -14.77 10.44
N GLY A 112 -17.28 -13.67 9.82
CA GLY A 112 -17.78 -12.32 10.12
C GLY A 112 -19.29 -12.24 9.91
N GLN A 113 -20.03 -11.78 10.91
CA GLN A 113 -21.48 -11.65 10.88
C GLN A 113 -21.90 -10.24 10.48
N SER A 114 -21.16 -9.22 10.93
CA SER A 114 -21.48 -7.83 10.62
C SER A 114 -21.01 -7.42 9.21
N PRO A 115 -21.74 -6.52 8.52
CA PRO A 115 -21.27 -5.91 7.27
C PRO A 115 -19.90 -5.24 7.42
N GLN A 116 -19.65 -4.61 8.57
CA GLN A 116 -18.41 -3.94 8.91
C GLN A 116 -17.25 -4.93 8.93
N SER A 117 -17.35 -6.03 9.70
CA SER A 117 -16.35 -7.10 9.74
C SER A 117 -16.00 -7.63 8.34
N LYS A 118 -17.02 -7.87 7.51
CA LYS A 118 -16.80 -8.34 6.13
C LYS A 118 -16.08 -7.29 5.28
N ALA A 119 -16.47 -6.02 5.36
CA ALA A 119 -15.79 -4.93 4.67
C ALA A 119 -14.32 -4.81 5.08
N LEU A 120 -14.00 -4.97 6.36
CA LEU A 120 -12.63 -4.97 6.86
C LEU A 120 -11.77 -6.04 6.21
N VAL A 121 -12.29 -7.26 6.13
CA VAL A 121 -11.58 -8.39 5.53
C VAL A 121 -11.37 -8.16 4.03
N LEU A 122 -12.36 -7.65 3.32
CA LEU A 122 -12.22 -7.32 1.89
C LEU A 122 -11.15 -6.23 1.67
N ASN A 123 -11.12 -5.19 2.50
CA ASN A 123 -10.09 -4.16 2.44
C ASN A 123 -8.70 -4.74 2.73
N ALA A 124 -8.57 -5.59 3.75
CA ALA A 124 -7.31 -6.26 4.09
C ALA A 124 -6.82 -7.19 2.97
N LEU A 125 -7.73 -7.94 2.34
CA LEU A 125 -7.43 -8.81 1.20
C LEU A 125 -6.87 -7.99 0.04
N VAL A 126 -7.59 -6.95 -0.37
CA VAL A 126 -7.18 -6.08 -1.47
C VAL A 126 -5.84 -5.42 -1.14
N TRP A 127 -5.66 -4.92 0.10
CA TRP A 127 -4.41 -4.31 0.53
C TRP A 127 -3.24 -5.30 0.41
N THR A 128 -3.44 -6.51 0.90
CA THR A 128 -2.41 -7.56 0.88
C THR A 128 -1.99 -7.89 -0.55
N LEU A 129 -2.96 -8.08 -1.44
CA LEU A 129 -2.71 -8.48 -2.83
C LEU A 129 -2.19 -7.33 -3.70
N ILE A 130 -2.57 -6.08 -3.42
CA ILE A 130 -2.18 -4.91 -4.23
C ILE A 130 -0.80 -4.38 -3.88
N PHE A 131 -0.45 -4.35 -2.59
CA PHE A 131 0.72 -3.61 -2.09
C PHE A 131 1.86 -4.51 -1.62
N ASN A 132 1.61 -5.76 -1.23
CA ASN A 132 2.66 -6.64 -0.70
C ASN A 132 3.17 -7.68 -1.70
N ALA A 133 2.74 -7.60 -2.96
CA ALA A 133 2.71 -8.79 -3.81
C ALA A 133 3.13 -8.58 -5.27
N ASN A 134 4.20 -9.31 -5.65
CA ASN A 134 4.46 -9.81 -7.00
C ASN A 134 3.96 -11.25 -7.09
N THR A 135 2.66 -11.46 -6.85
CA THR A 135 2.14 -12.78 -6.46
C THR A 135 0.95 -13.20 -7.30
N GLU A 136 1.10 -13.17 -8.62
CA GLU A 136 0.05 -13.69 -9.50
C GLU A 136 -0.45 -15.10 -9.09
N PRO A 137 0.42 -16.06 -8.69
CA PRO A 137 -0.04 -17.34 -8.16
C PRO A 137 -0.90 -17.23 -6.88
N VAL A 138 -0.56 -16.30 -5.98
CA VAL A 138 -1.31 -16.12 -4.72
C VAL A 138 -2.62 -15.38 -4.96
N THR A 139 -2.63 -14.40 -5.87
CA THR A 139 -3.84 -13.67 -6.27
C THR A 139 -4.85 -14.62 -6.91
N LEU A 140 -4.39 -15.48 -7.84
CA LEU A 140 -5.22 -16.51 -8.47
C LEU A 140 -5.77 -17.49 -7.42
N ALA A 141 -4.92 -17.96 -6.51
CA ALA A 141 -5.35 -18.86 -5.44
C ALA A 141 -6.38 -18.22 -4.49
N ALA A 142 -6.22 -16.93 -4.15
CA ALA A 142 -7.15 -16.21 -3.30
C ALA A 142 -8.55 -16.11 -3.95
N PHE A 143 -8.62 -15.81 -5.24
CA PHE A 143 -9.89 -15.81 -6.00
C PHE A 143 -10.45 -17.22 -6.26
N GLY A 144 -9.67 -18.27 -6.01
CA GLY A 144 -10.14 -19.66 -6.02
C GLY A 144 -10.89 -20.08 -4.74
N PHE A 145 -10.88 -19.27 -3.68
CA PHE A 145 -11.70 -19.53 -2.50
C PHE A 145 -13.17 -19.16 -2.75
N ASN A 146 -14.10 -20.00 -2.29
CA ASN A 146 -15.54 -19.82 -2.49
C ASN A 146 -16.04 -18.43 -2.07
N GLU A 147 -15.44 -17.87 -1.03
CA GLU A 147 -15.75 -16.55 -0.48
C GLU A 147 -15.44 -15.41 -1.45
N PHE A 148 -14.41 -15.56 -2.28
CA PHE A 148 -13.89 -14.49 -3.15
C PHE A 148 -14.10 -14.77 -4.64
N GLN A 149 -14.42 -16.01 -5.01
CA GLN A 149 -14.73 -16.42 -6.39
C GLN A 149 -15.78 -15.55 -7.07
N PRO A 150 -16.87 -15.09 -6.42
CA PRO A 150 -17.88 -14.24 -7.07
C PRO A 150 -17.36 -12.89 -7.57
N PHE A 151 -16.21 -12.43 -7.04
CA PHE A 151 -15.61 -11.14 -7.44
C PHE A 151 -14.55 -11.30 -8.54
N ALA A 152 -14.14 -12.55 -8.83
CA ALA A 152 -13.11 -12.85 -9.81
C ALA A 152 -13.58 -12.47 -11.23
N VAL A 153 -12.65 -11.94 -12.01
CA VAL A 153 -12.83 -11.67 -13.45
C VAL A 153 -11.63 -12.27 -14.15
N GLU A 154 -11.88 -13.31 -14.94
CA GLU A 154 -10.82 -14.05 -15.61
C GLU A 154 -9.93 -13.12 -16.45
N GLY A 155 -8.61 -13.26 -16.28
CA GLY A 155 -7.61 -12.44 -16.97
C GLY A 155 -7.58 -10.95 -16.55
N ALA A 156 -8.41 -10.52 -15.59
CA ALA A 156 -8.57 -9.10 -15.27
C ALA A 156 -8.54 -8.82 -13.75
N ASN A 157 -7.41 -9.13 -13.11
CA ASN A 157 -7.19 -8.90 -11.67
C ASN A 157 -7.57 -7.48 -11.20
N GLY A 158 -7.31 -6.45 -12.03
CA GLY A 158 -7.73 -5.07 -11.74
C GLY A 158 -9.23 -4.93 -11.54
N LYS A 159 -10.05 -5.54 -12.42
CA LYS A 159 -11.51 -5.57 -12.29
C LYS A 159 -11.96 -6.39 -11.08
N SER A 160 -11.26 -7.49 -10.78
CA SER A 160 -11.55 -8.29 -9.57
C SER A 160 -11.33 -7.48 -8.28
N PHE A 161 -10.25 -6.69 -8.20
CA PHE A 161 -10.05 -5.78 -7.08
C PHE A 161 -11.11 -4.66 -7.02
N GLN A 162 -11.54 -4.13 -8.16
CA GLN A 162 -12.64 -3.15 -8.19
C GLN A 162 -13.95 -3.76 -7.67
N ASN A 163 -14.25 -5.02 -7.99
CA ASN A 163 -15.44 -5.72 -7.49
C ASN A 163 -15.36 -5.94 -5.96
N LEU A 164 -14.21 -6.38 -5.43
CA LEU A 164 -14.00 -6.51 -3.99
C LEU A 164 -14.19 -5.17 -3.25
N LEU A 165 -13.61 -4.09 -3.77
CA LEU A 165 -13.75 -2.76 -3.15
C LEU A 165 -15.17 -2.20 -3.27
N LYS A 166 -15.85 -2.44 -4.40
CA LYS A 166 -17.28 -2.09 -4.55
C LYS A 166 -18.12 -2.80 -3.50
N GLN A 167 -17.86 -4.08 -3.26
CA GLN A 167 -18.54 -4.85 -2.21
C GLN A 167 -18.17 -4.37 -0.81
N SER A 168 -16.90 -4.04 -0.55
CA SER A 168 -16.52 -3.46 0.73
C SER A 168 -17.26 -2.15 0.99
N ILE A 169 -17.37 -1.27 0.00
CA ILE A 169 -18.05 0.02 0.12
C ILE A 169 -19.56 -0.15 0.34
N SER A 170 -20.19 -1.12 -0.33
CA SER A 170 -21.63 -1.38 -0.14
C SER A 170 -21.94 -1.95 1.24
N LEU A 171 -21.00 -2.70 1.84
CA LEU A 171 -21.13 -3.25 3.19
C LEU A 171 -20.86 -2.18 4.27
N ALA A 172 -19.74 -1.45 4.16
CA ALA A 172 -19.38 -0.36 5.05
C ALA A 172 -18.44 0.63 4.33
N PRO A 173 -18.91 1.85 3.98
CA PRO A 173 -18.09 2.83 3.28
C PRO A 173 -17.01 3.41 4.18
N THR A 174 -15.80 3.55 3.65
CA THR A 174 -14.65 4.08 4.40
C THR A 174 -13.73 4.86 3.48
N ARG A 175 -13.01 5.85 4.05
CA ARG A 175 -12.05 6.64 3.26
C ARG A 175 -11.01 5.78 2.57
N ARG A 176 -10.49 4.75 3.24
CA ARG A 176 -9.49 3.87 2.62
C ARG A 176 -10.05 3.01 1.50
N ALA A 177 -11.26 2.46 1.62
CA ALA A 177 -11.84 1.69 0.52
C ALA A 177 -11.98 2.55 -0.74
N TYR A 178 -12.36 3.82 -0.59
CA TYR A 178 -12.40 4.79 -1.69
C TYR A 178 -11.01 5.12 -2.24
N TYR A 179 -10.03 5.44 -1.40
CA TYR A 179 -8.66 5.69 -1.87
C TYR A 179 -8.02 4.47 -2.54
N MET A 180 -8.25 3.26 -2.02
CA MET A 180 -7.77 2.03 -2.66
C MET A 180 -8.46 1.79 -4.00
N ARG A 181 -9.75 2.13 -4.13
CA ARG A 181 -10.46 2.05 -5.41
C ARG A 181 -9.89 3.05 -6.42
N ALA A 182 -9.55 4.24 -5.94
CA ALA A 182 -8.84 5.24 -6.72
C ALA A 182 -7.46 4.73 -7.19
N VAL A 183 -6.68 4.05 -6.33
CA VAL A 183 -5.39 3.43 -6.70
C VAL A 183 -5.55 2.28 -7.69
N VAL A 184 -6.60 1.45 -7.58
CA VAL A 184 -6.84 0.39 -8.57
C VAL A 184 -7.15 0.99 -9.94
N ALA A 185 -8.01 2.02 -9.99
CA ALA A 185 -8.31 2.74 -11.22
C ALA A 185 -7.09 3.51 -11.75
N SER A 186 -6.23 4.03 -10.88
CA SER A 186 -5.00 4.73 -11.28
C SER A 186 -4.04 3.81 -12.05
N ARG A 187 -3.93 2.54 -11.65
CA ARG A 187 -3.13 1.53 -12.36
C ARG A 187 -3.67 1.22 -13.76
N GLU A 188 -4.99 1.27 -13.94
CA GLU A 188 -5.63 1.12 -15.25
C GLU A 188 -5.36 2.36 -16.12
N LEU A 189 -5.50 3.54 -15.54
CA LEU A 189 -5.20 4.82 -16.21
C LEU A 189 -3.75 4.87 -16.71
N GLU A 190 -2.77 4.60 -15.83
CA GLU A 190 -1.34 4.66 -16.13
C GLU A 190 -0.92 3.75 -17.30
N ARG A 191 -1.66 2.67 -17.60
CA ARG A 191 -1.36 1.77 -18.73
C ARG A 191 -1.51 2.44 -20.10
N ASN A 192 -2.28 3.53 -20.18
CA ASN A 192 -2.53 4.26 -21.41
C ASN A 192 -1.44 5.27 -21.78
N PHE A 193 -0.45 5.47 -20.91
CA PHE A 193 0.65 6.41 -21.09
C PHE A 193 1.95 5.70 -21.43
N ALA A 194 2.91 6.37 -22.05
CA ALA A 194 4.27 5.84 -22.10
C ALA A 194 4.83 5.74 -20.67
N PRO A 195 5.76 4.80 -20.40
CA PRO A 195 6.55 4.86 -19.16
C PRO A 195 7.14 6.26 -18.98
N ASP A 196 7.34 6.69 -17.73
CA ASP A 196 7.95 7.99 -17.34
C ASP A 196 7.34 9.31 -17.85
N SER A 197 6.26 9.32 -18.62
CA SER A 197 5.75 10.58 -19.20
C SER A 197 4.23 10.67 -19.26
N ALA A 198 3.72 11.90 -19.36
CA ALA A 198 2.30 12.18 -19.65
C ALA A 198 1.90 11.97 -21.12
N LYS A 199 2.73 11.28 -21.93
CA LYS A 199 2.44 11.03 -23.35
C LYS A 199 1.51 9.83 -23.50
N LEU A 200 0.32 10.05 -24.08
CA LEU A 200 -0.60 8.96 -24.41
C LEU A 200 -0.02 8.02 -25.48
N LEU A 201 -0.24 6.71 -25.29
CA LEU A 201 0.14 5.68 -26.28
C LEU A 201 -0.77 5.69 -27.51
N SER A 202 -2.03 6.11 -27.37
CA SER A 202 -2.98 6.19 -28.47
C SER A 202 -3.97 7.35 -28.30
N ALA A 203 -4.34 8.02 -29.40
CA ALA A 203 -5.35 9.08 -29.39
C ALA A 203 -6.78 8.54 -29.15
N ALA A 204 -7.05 7.30 -29.55
CA ALA A 204 -8.33 6.62 -29.35
C ALA A 204 -8.66 6.39 -27.87
N SER A 205 -7.65 6.35 -26.99
CA SER A 205 -7.83 6.22 -25.54
C SER A 205 -8.27 7.52 -24.85
N SER A 206 -8.31 8.68 -25.53
CA SER A 206 -8.41 9.98 -24.86
C SER A 206 -9.69 10.19 -24.05
N ASP A 207 -10.86 9.78 -24.56
CA ASP A 207 -12.13 9.92 -23.82
C ASP A 207 -12.22 8.94 -22.64
N SER A 208 -11.82 7.68 -22.85
CA SER A 208 -11.79 6.66 -21.80
C SER A 208 -10.83 7.04 -20.65
N VAL A 209 -9.65 7.58 -20.98
CA VAL A 209 -8.67 8.08 -20.01
C VAL A 209 -9.25 9.23 -19.18
N ARG A 210 -9.97 10.18 -19.80
CA ARG A 210 -10.65 11.26 -19.07
C ARG A 210 -11.75 10.72 -18.16
N GLU A 211 -12.54 9.75 -18.60
CA GLU A 211 -13.59 9.13 -17.77
C GLU A 211 -12.98 8.43 -16.54
N ILE A 212 -11.93 7.63 -16.73
CA ILE A 212 -11.23 6.97 -15.61
C ILE A 212 -10.68 8.01 -14.64
N ALA A 213 -10.05 9.08 -15.13
CA ALA A 213 -9.53 10.16 -14.30
C ALA A 213 -10.63 10.87 -13.48
N GLN A 214 -11.79 11.14 -14.09
CA GLN A 214 -12.94 11.70 -13.38
C GLN A 214 -13.47 10.75 -12.30
N ASN A 215 -13.50 9.44 -12.56
CA ASN A 215 -13.91 8.45 -11.58
C ASN A 215 -12.92 8.37 -10.40
N ILE A 216 -11.61 8.48 -10.67
CA ILE A 216 -10.59 8.58 -9.62
C ILE A 216 -10.84 9.80 -8.72
N LEU A 217 -11.08 10.97 -9.31
CA LEU A 217 -11.39 12.19 -8.55
C LEU A 217 -12.65 12.04 -7.70
N LYS A 218 -13.72 11.43 -8.23
CA LYS A 218 -14.93 11.14 -7.46
C LYS A 218 -14.67 10.23 -6.26
N PHE A 219 -13.84 9.20 -6.43
CA PHE A 219 -13.47 8.33 -5.31
C PHE A 219 -12.64 9.07 -4.26
N ILE A 220 -11.69 9.93 -4.68
CA ILE A 220 -10.93 10.77 -3.74
C ILE A 220 -11.87 11.71 -2.99
N GLU A 221 -12.81 12.38 -3.67
CA GLU A 221 -13.78 13.27 -3.04
C GLU A 221 -14.63 12.54 -1.99
N GLN A 222 -15.10 11.34 -2.29
CA GLN A 222 -15.84 10.49 -1.35
C GLN A 222 -14.98 10.08 -0.14
N GLY A 223 -13.70 9.75 -0.38
CA GLY A 223 -12.75 9.47 0.69
C GLY A 223 -12.48 10.67 1.58
N ASP A 224 -12.23 11.84 0.98
CA ASP A 224 -11.99 13.10 1.68
C ASP A 224 -13.23 13.55 2.49
N ALA A 225 -14.44 13.32 1.97
CA ALA A 225 -15.68 13.60 2.69
C ALA A 225 -15.81 12.75 3.97
N LEU A 226 -15.48 11.46 3.88
CA LEU A 226 -15.47 10.58 5.06
C LEU A 226 -14.36 10.95 6.05
N ALA A 227 -13.18 11.34 5.57
CA ALA A 227 -12.09 11.81 6.42
C ALA A 227 -12.47 13.05 7.24
N ARG A 228 -13.24 13.98 6.64
CA ARG A 228 -13.76 15.17 7.33
C ARG A 228 -14.88 14.86 8.31
N ALA A 229 -15.76 13.92 7.96
CA ALA A 229 -16.90 13.54 8.81
C ALA A 229 -16.46 12.74 10.04
N ALA A 230 -15.39 11.95 9.91
CA ALA A 230 -14.79 11.17 10.98
C ALA A 230 -13.24 11.32 10.91
N PRO A 231 -12.68 12.34 11.59
CA PRO A 231 -11.23 12.53 11.72
C PRO A 231 -10.58 11.39 12.49
N LEU A 232 -9.32 11.07 12.16
CA LEU A 232 -8.56 10.05 12.90
C LEU A 232 -8.47 10.42 14.39
N ASP A 233 -8.92 9.51 15.24
CA ASP A 233 -8.83 9.58 16.70
C ASP A 233 -8.94 8.15 17.24
N SER A 234 -7.80 7.48 17.26
CA SER A 234 -7.67 6.09 17.72
C SER A 234 -7.40 5.99 19.23
N GLY A 235 -7.14 7.12 19.89
CA GLY A 235 -6.55 7.18 21.22
C GLY A 235 -5.08 6.74 21.29
N ILE A 236 -4.45 6.44 20.14
CA ILE A 236 -3.03 6.08 20.01
C ILE A 236 -2.42 6.96 18.91
N GLU A 237 -1.73 8.03 19.29
CA GLU A 237 -1.24 9.06 18.35
C GLU A 237 -0.37 8.47 17.22
N GLU A 238 0.57 7.58 17.58
CA GLU A 238 1.48 6.97 16.59
C GLU A 238 0.70 6.20 15.53
N LEU A 239 -0.45 5.66 15.89
CA LEU A 239 -1.29 4.90 15.01
C LEU A 239 -2.06 5.78 14.04
N ASP A 240 -2.58 6.90 14.52
CA ASP A 240 -3.27 7.85 13.65
C ASP A 240 -2.29 8.43 12.61
N ASP A 241 -1.07 8.74 13.02
CA ASP A 241 -0.01 9.24 12.12
C ASP A 241 0.30 8.27 10.98
N ILE A 242 0.50 7.00 11.31
CA ILE A 242 0.77 5.96 10.32
C ILE A 242 -0.44 5.80 9.38
N THR A 243 -1.67 5.97 9.89
CA THR A 243 -2.91 5.75 9.16
C THR A 243 -3.09 6.83 8.12
N GLU A 244 -2.85 8.06 8.57
CA GLU A 244 -2.97 9.25 7.75
C GLU A 244 -1.89 9.26 6.70
N ALA A 245 -0.63 9.03 7.08
CA ALA A 245 0.48 8.89 6.15
C ALA A 245 0.15 7.90 5.02
N GLN A 246 -0.41 6.74 5.37
CA GLN A 246 -0.80 5.74 4.38
C GLN A 246 -1.95 6.20 3.47
N ASN A 247 -2.98 6.83 4.04
CA ASN A 247 -4.09 7.37 3.26
C ASN A 247 -3.60 8.45 2.29
N GLN A 248 -2.69 9.31 2.73
CA GLN A 248 -2.08 10.36 1.92
C GLN A 248 -1.20 9.78 0.81
N ILE A 249 -0.46 8.68 1.05
CA ILE A 249 0.22 7.94 -0.03
C ILE A 249 -0.79 7.48 -1.09
N TYR A 250 -1.91 6.87 -0.70
CA TYR A 250 -2.90 6.37 -1.66
C TYR A 250 -3.59 7.49 -2.42
N ARG A 251 -3.96 8.55 -1.71
CA ARG A 251 -4.51 9.77 -2.30
C ARG A 251 -3.52 10.39 -3.30
N GLY A 252 -2.24 10.53 -2.93
CA GLY A 252 -1.15 11.04 -3.76
C GLY A 252 -0.89 10.19 -5.00
N LEU A 253 -0.85 8.86 -4.88
CA LEU A 253 -0.73 7.94 -6.01
C LEU A 253 -1.91 8.06 -6.99
N ALA A 254 -3.13 8.16 -6.48
CA ALA A 254 -4.32 8.32 -7.31
C ALA A 254 -4.33 9.67 -8.05
N LEU A 255 -4.05 10.77 -7.34
CA LEU A 255 -3.91 12.11 -7.92
C LEU A 255 -2.76 12.18 -8.93
N SER A 256 -1.67 11.46 -8.70
CA SER A 256 -0.53 11.40 -9.63
C SER A 256 -0.95 10.84 -10.99
N ALA A 257 -1.77 9.78 -11.01
CA ALA A 257 -2.26 9.25 -12.28
C ALA A 257 -3.22 10.24 -12.98
N VAL A 258 -4.07 10.95 -12.22
CA VAL A 258 -4.92 12.01 -12.78
C VAL A 258 -4.05 13.15 -13.36
N ALA A 259 -2.92 13.47 -12.73
CA ALA A 259 -2.00 14.51 -13.19
C ALA A 259 -1.36 14.21 -14.56
N LEU A 260 -1.31 12.94 -14.98
CA LEU A 260 -0.91 12.55 -16.34
C LEU A 260 -1.93 13.01 -17.41
N VAL A 261 -3.19 13.18 -17.01
CA VAL A 261 -4.30 13.64 -17.87
C VAL A 261 -4.50 15.15 -17.75
N ASP A 262 -4.47 15.65 -16.51
CA ASP A 262 -4.71 17.04 -16.15
C ASP A 262 -3.63 17.51 -15.17
N SER A 263 -2.63 18.20 -15.70
CA SER A 263 -1.45 18.64 -14.93
C SER A 263 -1.78 19.62 -13.80
N SER A 264 -2.98 20.22 -13.77
CA SER A 264 -3.43 21.04 -12.64
C SER A 264 -3.50 20.25 -11.33
N GLN A 265 -3.63 18.92 -11.40
CA GLN A 265 -3.66 18.03 -10.24
C GLN A 265 -2.28 17.70 -9.67
N LEU A 266 -1.18 18.12 -10.34
CA LEU A 266 0.18 17.85 -9.87
C LEU A 266 0.43 18.43 -8.47
N SER A 267 -0.02 19.67 -8.21
CA SER A 267 0.15 20.31 -6.90
C SER A 267 -0.60 19.56 -5.79
N SER A 268 -1.82 19.09 -6.07
CA SER A 268 -2.61 18.26 -5.16
C SER A 268 -1.93 16.92 -4.86
N ALA A 269 -1.34 16.28 -5.88
CA ALA A 269 -0.59 15.04 -5.71
C ALA A 269 0.66 15.24 -4.84
N LEU A 270 1.46 16.26 -5.12
CA LEU A 270 2.64 16.61 -4.34
C LEU A 270 2.27 17.03 -2.90
N GLY A 271 1.16 17.75 -2.71
CA GLY A 271 0.65 18.12 -1.39
C GLY A 271 0.27 16.91 -0.53
N ALA A 272 -0.31 15.86 -1.13
CA ALA A 272 -0.58 14.60 -0.43
C ALA A 272 0.71 13.91 0.02
N PHE A 273 1.73 13.84 -0.85
CA PHE A 273 3.04 13.31 -0.44
C PHE A 273 3.73 14.18 0.61
N GLN A 274 3.60 15.50 0.50
CA GLN A 274 4.16 16.44 1.48
C GLN A 274 3.54 16.24 2.87
N ALA A 275 2.24 15.97 2.97
CA ALA A 275 1.59 15.66 4.24
C ALA A 275 2.24 14.45 4.95
N VAL A 276 2.64 13.42 4.20
CA VAL A 276 3.39 12.26 4.75
C VAL A 276 4.75 12.68 5.30
N LEU A 277 5.46 13.56 4.57
CA LEU A 277 6.76 14.07 4.99
C LEU A 277 6.65 14.97 6.22
N ASP A 278 5.56 15.73 6.34
CA ASP A 278 5.31 16.58 7.49
C ASP A 278 5.01 15.74 8.73
N THR A 279 4.22 14.67 8.62
CA THR A 279 4.04 13.66 9.69
C THR A 279 5.36 13.01 10.09
N ALA A 280 6.27 12.74 9.14
CA ALA A 280 7.58 12.20 9.46
C ALA A 280 8.53 13.21 10.13
N ARG A 281 8.24 14.50 10.08
CA ARG A 281 9.04 15.57 10.71
C ARG A 281 8.50 15.98 12.07
N SER A 282 7.24 15.66 12.38
CA SER A 282 6.63 15.93 13.67
C SER A 282 7.08 14.91 14.71
N GLY A 283 7.61 15.38 15.84
CA GLY A 283 7.93 14.54 16.98
C GLY A 283 9.04 13.50 16.72
N GLU A 284 8.88 12.31 17.30
CA GLU A 284 9.74 11.16 17.07
C GLU A 284 9.00 10.15 16.18
N PRO A 285 9.13 10.23 14.84
CA PRO A 285 8.37 9.39 13.94
C PRO A 285 8.74 7.92 14.14
N THR A 286 7.71 7.07 14.16
CA THR A 286 7.90 5.62 14.13
C THR A 286 8.59 5.20 12.82
N VAL A 287 9.31 4.08 12.83
CA VAL A 287 10.13 3.69 11.66
C VAL A 287 9.29 3.46 10.39
N ALA A 288 8.20 2.74 10.57
CA ALA A 288 6.91 2.99 9.96
C ALA A 288 6.69 4.22 9.06
N VAL A 289 6.54 5.40 9.70
CA VAL A 289 6.28 6.69 9.06
C VAL A 289 7.48 7.09 8.22
N ASN A 290 8.71 6.81 8.68
CA ASN A 290 9.92 7.04 7.91
C ASN A 290 9.99 6.19 6.62
N VAL A 291 9.41 4.99 6.61
CA VAL A 291 9.24 4.20 5.37
C VAL A 291 8.25 4.85 4.44
N MET A 292 7.12 5.30 4.98
CA MET A 292 6.11 6.00 4.18
C MET A 292 6.69 7.28 3.58
N ALA A 293 7.51 8.00 4.35
CA ALA A 293 8.21 9.19 3.88
C ALA A 293 9.15 8.86 2.72
N ALA A 294 9.91 7.76 2.79
CA ALA A 294 10.73 7.32 1.65
C ALA A 294 9.85 6.99 0.42
N TYR A 295 8.72 6.30 0.59
CA TYR A 295 7.77 6.08 -0.52
C TYR A 295 7.20 7.40 -1.05
N ALA A 296 6.88 8.37 -0.19
CA ALA A 296 6.39 9.69 -0.57
C ALA A 296 7.44 10.42 -1.42
N HIS A 297 8.70 10.42 -1.00
CA HIS A 297 9.82 10.94 -1.79
C HIS A 297 9.91 10.23 -3.16
N LEU A 298 9.91 8.90 -3.19
CA LEU A 298 9.99 8.14 -4.45
C LEU A 298 8.86 8.50 -5.42
N TYR A 299 7.62 8.54 -4.93
CA TYR A 299 6.46 8.81 -5.77
C TYR A 299 6.32 10.29 -6.17
N ALA A 300 6.65 11.22 -5.27
CA ALA A 300 6.73 12.64 -5.59
C ALA A 300 7.79 12.90 -6.67
N GLY A 301 8.97 12.27 -6.55
CA GLY A 301 10.03 12.34 -7.55
C GLY A 301 9.58 11.84 -8.92
N ARG A 302 8.91 10.68 -8.95
CA ARG A 302 8.36 10.09 -10.17
C ARG A 302 7.36 11.03 -10.87
N ILE A 303 6.37 11.55 -10.15
CA ILE A 303 5.31 12.35 -10.79
C ILE A 303 5.80 13.75 -11.19
N ALA A 304 6.68 14.36 -10.39
CA ALA A 304 7.31 15.63 -10.71
C ALA A 304 8.09 15.56 -12.04
N ALA A 305 8.81 14.45 -12.28
CA ALA A 305 9.51 14.22 -13.54
C ALA A 305 8.54 13.99 -14.71
N ALA A 306 7.49 13.19 -14.52
CA ALA A 306 6.60 12.77 -15.60
C ALA A 306 5.66 13.87 -16.12
N VAL A 307 5.21 14.78 -15.24
CA VAL A 307 4.21 15.81 -15.56
C VAL A 307 4.79 17.22 -15.51
N GLY A 308 5.74 17.47 -14.62
CA GLY A 308 6.17 18.82 -14.28
C GLY A 308 7.16 19.47 -15.25
N GLY A 309 7.62 18.74 -16.28
CA GLY A 309 8.57 19.24 -17.27
C GLY A 309 9.93 19.67 -16.69
N SER A 310 10.66 20.52 -17.43
CA SER A 310 11.97 21.00 -17.00
C SER A 310 11.92 21.78 -15.68
N ALA A 311 10.82 22.51 -15.42
CA ALA A 311 10.63 23.30 -14.20
C ALA A 311 10.62 22.47 -12.92
N ASN A 312 10.20 21.20 -12.99
CA ASN A 312 10.13 20.31 -11.83
C ASN A 312 11.25 19.25 -11.81
N THR A 313 12.22 19.33 -12.72
CA THR A 313 13.36 18.39 -12.73
C THR A 313 14.21 18.51 -11.46
N ALA A 314 14.37 19.73 -10.93
CA ALA A 314 15.07 19.94 -9.65
C ALA A 314 14.30 19.34 -8.46
N VAL A 315 12.97 19.51 -8.44
CA VAL A 315 12.08 18.89 -7.43
C VAL A 315 12.17 17.37 -7.50
N ALA A 316 12.08 16.81 -8.71
CA ALA A 316 12.19 15.38 -8.93
C ALA A 316 13.54 14.83 -8.43
N ARG A 317 14.64 15.50 -8.80
CA ARG A 317 15.99 15.13 -8.35
C ARG A 317 16.12 15.15 -6.82
N SER A 318 15.63 16.21 -6.17
CA SER A 318 15.69 16.34 -4.70
C SER A 318 15.00 15.18 -4.01
N HIS A 319 13.74 14.90 -4.38
CA HIS A 319 13.00 13.80 -3.77
C HIS A 319 13.65 12.43 -4.03
N LEU A 320 14.20 12.20 -5.22
CA LEU A 320 14.91 10.95 -5.53
C LEU A 320 16.19 10.78 -4.71
N ALA A 321 16.92 11.87 -4.45
CA ALA A 321 18.10 11.86 -3.59
C ALA A 321 17.71 11.60 -2.12
N ASP A 322 16.67 12.26 -1.61
CA ASP A 322 16.18 12.04 -0.24
C ASP A 322 15.66 10.61 -0.03
N PHE A 323 15.00 10.04 -1.04
CA PHE A 323 14.60 8.63 -1.04
C PHE A 323 15.83 7.71 -0.92
N ALA A 324 16.86 7.93 -1.74
CA ALA A 324 18.07 7.11 -1.74
C ALA A 324 18.79 7.21 -0.37
N ALA A 325 18.97 8.42 0.13
CA ALA A 325 19.58 8.67 1.43
C ALA A 325 18.81 7.98 2.57
N SER A 326 17.48 8.04 2.55
CA SER A 326 16.63 7.38 3.55
C SER A 326 16.83 5.86 3.51
N ALA A 327 16.77 5.26 2.31
CA ALA A 327 16.90 3.82 2.14
C ALA A 327 18.29 3.29 2.55
N GLU A 328 19.35 4.06 2.27
CA GLU A 328 20.74 3.70 2.57
C GLU A 328 21.13 3.93 4.04
N ALA A 329 20.53 4.92 4.72
CA ALA A 329 20.80 5.20 6.13
C ALA A 329 20.42 4.02 7.04
N SER A 330 19.35 3.29 6.69
CA SER A 330 18.87 2.15 7.46
C SER A 330 18.45 0.97 6.56
N PRO A 331 19.37 0.23 5.90
CA PRO A 331 18.99 -0.78 4.90
C PRO A 331 18.08 -1.91 5.44
N LYS A 332 18.24 -2.21 6.73
CA LYS A 332 17.41 -3.14 7.50
C LYS A 332 15.95 -2.70 7.61
N ASP A 333 15.73 -1.39 7.52
CA ASP A 333 14.45 -0.73 7.60
C ASP A 333 13.73 -0.79 6.26
N TYR A 334 14.48 -0.77 5.18
CA TYR A 334 13.90 -0.65 3.85
C TYR A 334 13.89 -1.98 3.07
N VAL A 335 13.95 -3.14 3.71
CA VAL A 335 14.06 -4.46 3.03
C VAL A 335 13.05 -4.65 1.89
N LYS A 336 11.77 -4.26 2.05
CA LYS A 336 10.79 -4.38 0.95
C LYS A 336 11.02 -3.40 -0.19
N ILE A 337 11.63 -2.25 0.06
CA ILE A 337 12.08 -1.35 -1.00
C ILE A 337 13.19 -2.04 -1.81
N TYR A 338 14.15 -2.68 -1.13
CA TYR A 338 15.19 -3.48 -1.78
C TYR A 338 14.59 -4.64 -2.59
N GLU A 339 13.69 -5.45 -2.00
CA GLU A 339 13.00 -6.53 -2.71
C GLU A 339 12.17 -6.02 -3.91
N MET A 340 11.49 -4.88 -3.75
CA MET A 340 10.73 -4.24 -4.82
C MET A 340 11.64 -3.89 -5.99
N PHE A 341 12.78 -3.23 -5.75
CA PHE A 341 13.71 -2.87 -6.82
C PHE A 341 14.43 -4.07 -7.42
N GLN A 342 14.71 -5.12 -6.63
CA GLN A 342 15.24 -6.39 -7.15
C GLN A 342 14.23 -7.08 -8.08
N TRP A 343 12.95 -7.10 -7.72
CA TRP A 343 11.90 -7.59 -8.60
C TRP A 343 11.80 -6.72 -9.85
N LEU A 344 11.69 -5.40 -9.70
CA LEU A 344 11.56 -4.47 -10.83
C LEU A 344 12.70 -4.61 -11.84
N ARG A 345 13.93 -4.88 -11.38
CA ARG A 345 15.09 -5.15 -12.25
C ARG A 345 14.81 -6.27 -13.27
N GLY A 346 14.07 -7.31 -12.89
CA GLY A 346 13.69 -8.40 -13.80
C GLY A 346 12.86 -7.93 -15.01
N GLY A 347 12.33 -6.71 -14.97
CA GLY A 347 11.71 -6.04 -16.12
C GLY A 347 12.63 -5.98 -17.34
N ALA A 348 13.94 -5.86 -17.15
CA ALA A 348 14.93 -5.86 -18.24
C ALA A 348 14.90 -7.13 -19.11
N SER A 349 14.43 -8.26 -18.55
CA SER A 349 14.40 -9.56 -19.23
C SER A 349 13.04 -9.92 -19.83
N ILE A 350 12.05 -9.01 -19.77
CA ILE A 350 10.70 -9.25 -20.30
C ILE A 350 10.72 -9.24 -21.84
N PRO A 351 10.23 -10.30 -22.51
CA PRO A 351 10.18 -10.37 -23.98
C PRO A 351 9.38 -9.23 -24.59
N ALA A 352 9.81 -8.74 -25.77
CA ALA A 352 9.17 -7.61 -26.46
C ALA A 352 7.65 -7.79 -26.68
N SER A 353 7.19 -9.03 -26.91
CA SER A 353 5.77 -9.38 -27.04
C SER A 353 4.93 -9.12 -25.80
N GLU A 354 5.54 -9.07 -24.61
CA GLU A 354 4.87 -8.94 -23.31
C GLU A 354 5.09 -7.57 -22.66
N GLN A 355 5.99 -6.75 -23.21
CA GLN A 355 6.41 -5.47 -22.62
C GLN A 355 5.27 -4.46 -22.47
N ALA A 356 4.35 -4.42 -23.43
CA ALA A 356 3.23 -3.47 -23.41
C ALA A 356 2.31 -3.66 -22.19
N GLU A 357 2.10 -4.92 -21.79
CA GLU A 357 1.19 -5.31 -20.71
C GLU A 357 1.92 -5.54 -19.38
N SER A 358 3.23 -5.80 -19.41
CA SER A 358 4.03 -6.07 -18.22
C SER A 358 4.23 -4.82 -17.36
N ARG A 359 3.59 -4.83 -16.18
CA ARG A 359 3.81 -3.81 -15.15
C ARG A 359 5.28 -3.73 -14.72
N GLN A 360 5.95 -4.88 -14.62
CA GLN A 360 7.34 -4.96 -14.20
C GLN A 360 8.26 -4.23 -15.18
N TYR A 361 8.09 -4.48 -16.49
CA TYR A 361 8.84 -3.79 -17.55
C TYR A 361 8.59 -2.28 -17.54
N ARG A 362 7.32 -1.85 -17.45
CA ARG A 362 6.98 -0.42 -17.49
C ARG A 362 7.56 0.36 -16.30
N LEU A 363 7.53 -0.23 -15.11
CA LEU A 363 8.15 0.36 -13.93
C LEU A 363 9.68 0.31 -14.00
N TYR A 364 10.26 -0.77 -14.55
CA TYR A 364 11.70 -0.83 -14.84
C TYR A 364 12.15 0.35 -15.71
N GLN A 365 11.48 0.56 -16.86
CA GLN A 365 11.75 1.69 -17.75
C GLN A 365 11.63 3.02 -17.01
N THR A 366 10.56 3.20 -16.23
CA THR A 366 10.34 4.43 -15.46
C THR A 366 11.50 4.72 -14.51
N TYR A 367 11.92 3.76 -13.68
CA TYR A 367 12.99 4.00 -12.71
C TYR A 367 14.38 4.08 -13.35
N SER A 368 14.61 3.41 -14.49
CA SER A 368 15.83 3.59 -15.29
C SER A 368 15.95 5.03 -15.80
N SER A 369 14.87 5.61 -16.32
CA SER A 369 14.86 7.02 -16.73
C SER A 369 15.08 7.98 -15.56
N LEU A 370 14.48 7.71 -14.39
CA LEU A 370 14.70 8.52 -13.19
C LEU A 370 16.14 8.45 -12.66
N ALA A 371 16.83 7.32 -12.86
CA ALA A 371 18.25 7.18 -12.52
C ALA A 371 19.15 8.15 -13.30
N ALA A 372 18.77 8.49 -14.54
CA ALA A 372 19.49 9.51 -15.31
C ALA A 372 19.33 10.93 -14.73
N LEU A 373 18.29 11.18 -13.93
CA LEU A 373 18.01 12.49 -13.34
C LEU A 373 18.70 12.73 -11.99
N SER A 374 18.96 11.68 -11.21
CA SER A 374 19.54 11.75 -9.87
C SER A 374 20.69 10.75 -9.70
N PRO A 375 21.96 11.22 -9.56
CA PRO A 375 23.11 10.36 -9.31
C PRO A 375 22.98 9.51 -8.04
N ASP A 376 22.41 10.07 -6.96
CA ASP A 376 22.20 9.35 -5.70
C ASP A 376 21.23 8.18 -5.89
N PHE A 377 20.12 8.41 -6.60
CA PHE A 377 19.17 7.35 -6.92
C PHE A 377 19.77 6.30 -7.87
N LYS A 378 20.60 6.70 -8.84
CA LYS A 378 21.34 5.79 -9.70
C LYS A 378 22.28 4.88 -8.88
N ASN A 379 23.01 5.45 -7.93
CA ASN A 379 23.91 4.71 -7.05
C ASN A 379 23.16 3.72 -6.16
N PHE A 380 22.04 4.15 -5.58
CA PHE A 380 21.15 3.27 -4.83
C PHE A 380 20.67 2.09 -5.69
N LEU A 381 20.18 2.35 -6.91
CA LEU A 381 19.73 1.29 -7.82
C LEU A 381 20.87 0.34 -8.23
N ALA A 382 22.08 0.87 -8.44
CA ALA A 382 23.26 0.06 -8.70
C ALA A 382 23.61 -0.84 -7.50
N SER A 383 23.44 -0.36 -6.26
CA SER A 383 23.66 -1.15 -5.05
C SER A 383 22.72 -2.37 -4.93
N VAL A 384 21.52 -2.27 -5.53
CA VAL A 384 20.55 -3.37 -5.62
C VAL A 384 20.66 -4.15 -6.94
N GLY A 385 21.75 -3.93 -7.68
CA GLY A 385 22.19 -4.71 -8.82
C GLY A 385 21.59 -4.28 -10.16
N TRP A 386 21.07 -3.05 -10.30
CA TRP A 386 20.68 -2.50 -11.59
C TRP A 386 21.93 -2.14 -12.40
N GLN A 387 21.84 -2.29 -13.72
CA GLN A 387 22.87 -1.90 -14.67
C GLN A 387 22.30 -0.81 -15.57
N PHE A 388 23.12 0.20 -15.84
CA PHE A 388 22.77 1.34 -16.68
C PHE A 388 23.79 1.40 -17.81
N GLU A 389 23.31 1.36 -19.05
CA GLU A 389 24.13 1.52 -20.26
C GLU A 389 24.54 2.97 -20.48
#